data_AF-A0A1A9VFL1-F1
#
_entry.id   AF-A0A1A9VFL1-F1
#
_cell.length_a   1.000
_cell.length_b   1.000
_cell.length_c   1.000
_cell.angle_alpha   90.00
_cell.angle_beta   90.00
_cell.angle_gamma   90.00
#
_symmetry.space_group_name_H-M   'P 1'
#
loop_
_entity.id
_entity.type
_entity.pdbx_description
1 polymer ?
#
loop_
_entity_poly.entity_id
_entity_poly.type
_entity_poly.pdbx_seq_one_letter_code
_entity_poly.pdbx_strand_id
1 'polypeptide(L)'
;MEDQTELKTGVDAVQGSSEKLDKALLALEVRRTVTEQQIDRVNDFARRIQEDSSGVSLDELNIRLKALHSAFDAFNKVQTKIEEKDFEEISQPNRSKYEELYYYIATTLKVCISKLNNADSNQTVHASHAILPGEKYDTVKLPKIELREFSGDVTTWIAWFDEFTSLVHNNERLDTFTKLHHLVSKLSPAAKAPIAGIKIIAGNYEVI
;
A
#
# COMPACT_ATOMS: atom_id res chain seq x y z
N MET A 1 -62.46 -10.56 -27.81
CA MET A 1 -61.93 -11.46 -26.76
C MET A 1 -60.41 -11.46 -26.73
N GLU A 2 -59.72 -10.85 -27.72
CA GLU A 2 -58.24 -10.78 -27.80
C GLU A 2 -57.59 -9.76 -26.86
N ASP A 3 -58.31 -8.69 -26.48
CA ASP A 3 -57.78 -7.55 -25.71
C ASP A 3 -57.37 -7.89 -24.25
N GLN A 4 -58.01 -8.89 -23.62
CA GLN A 4 -57.64 -9.30 -22.25
C GLN A 4 -56.35 -10.14 -22.19
N THR A 5 -55.97 -10.79 -23.28
CA THR A 5 -54.80 -11.68 -23.35
C THR A 5 -53.50 -10.89 -23.46
N GLU A 6 -53.48 -9.78 -24.22
CA GLU A 6 -52.31 -8.90 -24.34
C GLU A 6 -52.04 -8.12 -23.05
N LEU A 7 -53.08 -7.60 -22.39
CA LEU A 7 -52.99 -6.94 -21.10
C LEU A 7 -52.45 -7.85 -19.99
N LYS A 8 -52.89 -9.11 -19.94
CA LYS A 8 -52.38 -10.12 -18.98
C LYS A 8 -50.89 -10.39 -19.19
N THR A 9 -50.48 -10.57 -20.44
CA THR A 9 -49.09 -10.88 -20.82
C THR A 9 -48.14 -9.72 -20.51
N GLY A 10 -48.58 -8.47 -20.68
CA GLY A 10 -47.82 -7.28 -20.32
C GLY A 10 -47.60 -7.13 -18.81
N VAL A 11 -48.63 -7.39 -17.99
CA VAL A 11 -48.53 -7.34 -16.52
C VAL A 11 -47.60 -8.42 -15.98
N ASP A 12 -47.71 -9.65 -16.50
CA ASP A 12 -46.85 -10.76 -16.08
C ASP A 12 -45.37 -10.51 -16.46
N ALA A 13 -45.11 -9.86 -17.59
CA ALA A 13 -43.76 -9.48 -18.01
C ALA A 13 -43.14 -8.37 -17.14
N VAL A 14 -43.93 -7.36 -16.76
CA VAL A 14 -43.49 -6.28 -15.85
C VAL A 14 -43.22 -6.83 -14.45
N GLN A 15 -44.10 -7.69 -13.93
CA GLN A 15 -43.93 -8.35 -12.63
C GLN A 15 -42.66 -9.19 -12.58
N GLY A 16 -42.42 -10.03 -13.60
CA GLY A 16 -41.21 -10.85 -13.70
C GLY A 16 -39.93 -10.04 -13.89
N SER A 17 -40.00 -8.82 -14.43
CA SER A 17 -38.86 -7.90 -14.53
C SER A 17 -38.54 -7.26 -13.18
N SER A 18 -39.56 -6.85 -12.41
CA SER A 18 -39.38 -6.29 -11.07
C SER A 18 -38.73 -7.29 -10.13
N GLU A 19 -39.23 -8.52 -10.09
CA GLU A 19 -38.69 -9.58 -9.22
C GLU A 19 -37.23 -9.93 -9.53
N LYS A 20 -36.83 -9.85 -10.81
CA LYS A 20 -35.43 -10.04 -11.21
C LYS A 20 -34.52 -8.90 -10.74
N LEU A 21 -35.01 -7.66 -10.76
CA LEU A 21 -34.27 -6.50 -10.25
C LEU A 21 -34.06 -6.61 -8.74
N ASP A 22 -35.10 -6.97 -8.00
CA ASP A 22 -35.05 -7.13 -6.54
C ASP A 22 -34.07 -8.22 -6.13
N LYS A 23 -34.10 -9.38 -6.81
CA LYS A 23 -33.16 -10.47 -6.56
C LYS A 23 -31.71 -10.09 -6.87
N ALA A 24 -31.49 -9.27 -7.90
CA ALA A 24 -30.16 -8.80 -8.26
C ALA A 24 -29.60 -7.79 -7.25
N LEU A 25 -30.46 -6.92 -6.70
CA LEU A 25 -30.11 -5.99 -5.64
C LEU A 25 -29.73 -6.73 -4.35
N LEU A 26 -30.57 -7.67 -3.91
CA LEU A 26 -30.29 -8.55 -2.76
C LEU A 26 -28.95 -9.28 -2.89
N ALA A 27 -28.63 -9.78 -4.09
CA ALA A 27 -27.35 -10.45 -4.33
C ALA A 27 -26.15 -9.49 -4.19
N LEU A 28 -26.31 -8.21 -4.53
CA LEU A 28 -25.26 -7.20 -4.32
C LEU A 28 -25.11 -6.84 -2.85
N GLU A 29 -26.21 -6.68 -2.11
CA GLU A 29 -26.16 -6.42 -0.66
C GLU A 29 -25.46 -7.54 0.09
N VAL A 30 -25.76 -8.80 -0.24
CA VAL A 30 -25.06 -9.97 0.33
C VAL A 30 -23.56 -9.90 0.02
N ARG A 31 -23.18 -9.54 -1.20
CA ARG A 31 -21.76 -9.37 -1.57
C ARG A 31 -21.10 -8.22 -0.83
N ARG A 32 -21.80 -7.10 -0.61
CA ARG A 32 -21.33 -5.97 0.19
C ARG A 32 -21.00 -6.47 1.60
N THR A 33 -21.93 -7.15 2.25
CA THR A 33 -21.72 -7.73 3.60
C THR A 33 -20.51 -8.64 3.67
N VAL A 34 -20.22 -9.44 2.63
CA VAL A 34 -19.00 -10.27 2.61
C VAL A 34 -17.73 -9.41 2.58
N THR A 35 -17.69 -8.36 1.76
CA THR A 35 -16.54 -7.44 1.69
C THR A 35 -16.37 -6.61 2.97
N GLU A 36 -17.47 -6.19 3.57
CA GLU A 36 -17.51 -5.51 4.87
C GLU A 36 -16.86 -6.38 5.96
N GLN A 37 -17.28 -7.65 6.06
CA GLN A 37 -16.69 -8.60 7.01
C GLN A 37 -15.20 -8.87 6.76
N GLN A 38 -14.73 -8.78 5.51
CA GLN A 38 -13.30 -8.88 5.22
C GLN A 38 -12.53 -7.71 5.80
N ILE A 39 -13.05 -6.48 5.65
CA ILE A 39 -12.48 -5.27 6.23
C ILE A 39 -12.51 -5.34 7.77
N ASP A 40 -13.63 -5.74 8.35
CA ASP A 40 -13.81 -5.86 9.81
C ASP A 40 -12.82 -6.85 10.44
N ARG A 41 -12.55 -7.98 9.79
CA ARG A 41 -11.53 -8.94 10.28
C ARG A 41 -10.13 -8.34 10.31
N VAL A 42 -9.79 -7.46 9.36
CA VAL A 42 -8.51 -6.74 9.40
C VAL A 42 -8.54 -5.65 10.47
N ASN A 43 -9.67 -4.98 10.66
CA ASN A 43 -9.88 -4.00 11.73
C ASN A 43 -9.66 -4.60 13.11
N ASP A 44 -10.26 -5.76 13.38
CA ASP A 44 -10.12 -6.44 14.66
C ASP A 44 -8.67 -6.83 14.93
N PHE A 45 -7.93 -7.22 13.89
CA PHE A 45 -6.50 -7.43 14.00
C PHE A 45 -5.75 -6.12 14.28
N ALA A 46 -6.04 -5.04 13.55
CA ALA A 46 -5.43 -3.74 13.76
C ALA A 46 -5.64 -3.22 15.21
N ARG A 47 -6.83 -3.45 15.77
CA ARG A 47 -7.14 -3.12 17.18
C ARG A 47 -6.33 -3.95 18.17
N ARG A 48 -6.20 -5.26 17.94
CA ARG A 48 -5.38 -6.15 18.78
C ARG A 48 -3.92 -5.72 18.81
N ILE A 49 -3.34 -5.38 17.67
CA ILE A 49 -1.93 -5.00 17.60
C ILE A 49 -1.64 -3.60 18.18
N GLN A 50 -2.65 -2.75 18.31
CA GLN A 50 -2.54 -1.48 19.03
C GLN A 50 -2.44 -1.70 20.54
N GLU A 51 -3.09 -2.74 21.07
CA GLU A 51 -3.04 -3.13 22.48
C GLU A 51 -1.76 -3.92 22.79
N ASP A 52 -1.44 -4.92 21.97
CA ASP A 52 -0.26 -5.75 22.09
C ASP A 52 0.29 -6.13 20.70
N SER A 53 1.48 -5.60 20.38
CA SER A 53 2.17 -5.89 19.12
C SER A 53 3.15 -7.05 19.22
N SER A 54 3.23 -7.73 20.37
CA SER A 54 4.13 -8.86 20.56
C SER A 54 3.77 -10.02 19.63
N GLY A 55 4.78 -10.60 18.98
CA GLY A 55 4.62 -11.77 18.10
C GLY A 55 4.10 -11.49 16.69
N VAL A 56 3.82 -10.23 16.33
CA VAL A 56 3.40 -9.87 14.97
C VAL A 56 4.61 -9.68 14.07
N SER A 57 4.65 -10.36 12.93
CA SER A 57 5.72 -10.23 11.95
C SER A 57 5.45 -9.12 10.93
N LEU A 58 6.52 -8.57 10.36
CA LEU A 58 6.46 -7.60 9.27
C LEU A 58 5.69 -8.16 8.06
N ASP A 59 5.91 -9.44 7.73
CA ASP A 59 5.25 -10.11 6.62
C ASP A 59 3.73 -10.25 6.85
N GLU A 60 3.30 -10.59 8.06
CA GLU A 60 1.87 -10.68 8.37
C GLU A 60 1.19 -9.31 8.21
N LEU A 61 1.83 -8.23 8.69
CA LEU A 61 1.34 -6.86 8.52
C LEU A 61 1.18 -6.51 7.04
N ASN A 62 2.18 -6.80 6.22
CA ASN A 62 2.14 -6.53 4.77
C ASN A 62 1.07 -7.36 4.06
N ILE A 63 0.93 -8.65 4.40
CA ILE A 63 -0.10 -9.54 3.83
C ILE A 63 -1.50 -9.01 4.18
N ARG A 64 -1.75 -8.64 5.44
CA ARG A 64 -3.04 -8.10 5.88
C ARG A 64 -3.32 -6.72 5.29
N LEU A 65 -2.31 -5.87 5.13
CA LEU A 65 -2.44 -4.60 4.45
C LEU A 65 -2.85 -4.81 2.99
N LYS A 66 -2.23 -5.76 2.26
CA LYS A 66 -2.64 -6.10 0.89
C LYS A 66 -4.07 -6.65 0.85
N ALA A 67 -4.45 -7.50 1.80
CA ALA A 67 -5.81 -8.03 1.91
C ALA A 67 -6.85 -6.91 2.14
N LEU A 68 -6.52 -5.92 2.98
CA LEU A 68 -7.36 -4.74 3.21
C LEU A 68 -7.60 -3.93 1.93
N HIS A 69 -6.54 -3.61 1.17
CA HIS A 69 -6.67 -2.90 -0.11
C HIS A 69 -7.60 -3.68 -1.06
N SER A 70 -7.37 -4.98 -1.20
CA SER A 70 -8.19 -5.82 -2.07
C SER A 70 -9.66 -5.90 -1.63
N ALA A 71 -9.92 -5.96 -0.33
CA ALA A 71 -11.28 -6.01 0.22
C ALA A 71 -12.00 -4.66 0.01
N PHE A 72 -11.29 -3.55 0.22
CA PHE A 72 -11.83 -2.22 0.04
C PHE A 72 -12.13 -1.91 -1.44
N ASP A 73 -11.26 -2.32 -2.37
CA ASP A 73 -11.53 -2.22 -3.80
C ASP A 73 -12.76 -3.04 -4.22
N ALA A 74 -12.93 -4.23 -3.64
CA ALA A 74 -14.09 -5.07 -3.88
C ALA A 74 -15.37 -4.45 -3.32
N PHE A 75 -15.30 -3.89 -2.09
CA PHE A 75 -16.40 -3.14 -1.48
C PHE A 75 -16.82 -1.98 -2.37
N ASN A 76 -15.89 -1.12 -2.81
CA ASN A 76 -16.19 0.03 -3.67
C ASN A 76 -16.91 -0.38 -4.96
N LYS A 77 -16.44 -1.44 -5.62
CA LYS A 77 -17.08 -1.97 -6.84
C LYS A 77 -18.49 -2.50 -6.60
N VAL A 78 -18.75 -3.09 -5.43
CA VAL A 78 -20.09 -3.59 -5.09
C VAL A 78 -20.99 -2.43 -4.69
N GLN A 79 -20.50 -1.51 -3.85
CA GLN A 79 -21.24 -0.34 -3.39
C GLN A 79 -21.70 0.54 -4.55
N THR A 80 -20.82 0.82 -5.53
CA THR A 80 -21.21 1.57 -6.74
C THR A 80 -22.35 0.88 -7.50
N LYS A 81 -22.36 -0.45 -7.60
CA LYS A 81 -23.43 -1.19 -8.28
C LYS A 81 -24.75 -1.18 -7.51
N ILE A 82 -24.70 -1.04 -6.19
CA ILE A 82 -25.90 -0.86 -5.36
C ILE A 82 -26.43 0.56 -5.58
N GLU A 83 -25.57 1.58 -5.47
CA GLU A 83 -25.92 3.00 -5.69
C GLU A 83 -26.49 3.27 -7.10
N GLU A 84 -26.03 2.53 -8.13
CA GLU A 84 -26.58 2.57 -9.50
C GLU A 84 -28.01 2.00 -9.61
N LYS A 85 -28.43 1.15 -8.67
CA LYS A 85 -29.72 0.44 -8.67
C LYS A 85 -30.70 1.00 -7.64
N ASP A 86 -30.18 1.46 -6.52
CA ASP A 86 -30.91 2.04 -5.41
C ASP A 86 -30.28 3.40 -5.08
N PHE A 87 -30.92 4.46 -5.56
CA PHE A 87 -30.42 5.83 -5.37
C PHE A 87 -30.53 6.30 -3.91
N GLU A 88 -31.39 5.68 -3.09
CA GLU A 88 -31.48 6.00 -1.66
C GLU A 88 -30.20 5.60 -0.92
N GLU A 89 -29.50 4.56 -1.41
CA GLU A 89 -28.21 4.11 -0.89
C GLU A 89 -27.13 5.20 -0.97
N ILE A 90 -27.19 6.11 -1.95
CA ILE A 90 -26.21 7.22 -2.10
C ILE A 90 -26.22 8.13 -0.87
N SER A 91 -27.38 8.28 -0.22
CA SER A 91 -27.53 9.08 0.98
C SER A 91 -27.19 8.30 2.26
N GLN A 92 -26.98 6.99 2.17
CA GLN A 92 -26.61 6.15 3.31
C GLN A 92 -25.12 6.27 3.64
N PRO A 93 -24.72 6.07 4.91
CA PRO A 93 -23.34 6.26 5.33
C PRO A 93 -22.43 5.08 4.96
N ASN A 94 -22.89 4.06 4.24
CA ASN A 94 -22.12 2.84 3.96
C ASN A 94 -20.78 3.16 3.30
N ARG A 95 -20.77 4.00 2.26
CA ARG A 95 -19.56 4.40 1.55
C ARG A 95 -18.57 5.13 2.47
N SER A 96 -19.01 6.24 3.07
CA SER A 96 -18.16 7.07 3.93
C SER A 96 -17.64 6.31 5.15
N LYS A 97 -18.50 5.50 5.79
CA LYS A 97 -18.12 4.66 6.93
C LYS A 97 -16.96 3.71 6.60
N TYR A 98 -17.03 2.99 5.48
CA TYR A 98 -15.98 2.04 5.12
C TYR A 98 -14.75 2.71 4.51
N GLU A 99 -14.89 3.89 3.91
CA GLU A 99 -13.75 4.75 3.52
C GLU A 99 -12.93 5.18 4.74
N GLU A 100 -13.58 5.78 5.75
CA GLU A 100 -12.94 6.21 6.98
C GLU A 100 -12.29 5.03 7.72
N LEU A 101 -13.02 3.92 7.81
CA LEU A 101 -12.52 2.69 8.43
C LEU A 101 -11.29 2.15 7.69
N TYR A 102 -11.31 2.13 6.36
CA TYR A 102 -10.16 1.72 5.55
C TYR A 102 -8.92 2.58 5.83
N TYR A 103 -9.06 3.92 5.82
CA TYR A 103 -7.93 4.81 6.06
C TYR A 103 -7.36 4.64 7.48
N TYR A 104 -8.23 4.47 8.47
CA TYR A 104 -7.83 4.20 9.85
C TYR A 104 -7.00 2.92 9.97
N ILE A 105 -7.51 1.81 9.43
CA ILE A 105 -6.82 0.51 9.50
C ILE A 105 -5.50 0.57 8.72
N ALA A 106 -5.53 1.09 7.48
CA ALA A 106 -4.34 1.15 6.63
C ALA A 106 -3.23 1.99 7.27
N THR A 107 -3.57 3.11 7.88
CA THR A 107 -2.62 3.96 8.60
C THR A 107 -2.06 3.24 9.82
N THR A 108 -2.91 2.56 10.60
CA THR A 108 -2.49 1.77 11.77
C THR A 108 -1.48 0.70 11.37
N LEU A 109 -1.78 -0.10 10.34
CA LEU A 109 -0.88 -1.13 9.84
C LEU A 109 0.44 -0.54 9.34
N LYS A 110 0.40 0.55 8.56
CA LYS A 110 1.60 1.23 8.06
C LYS A 110 2.48 1.77 9.19
N VAL A 111 1.89 2.36 10.23
CA VAL A 111 2.63 2.83 11.41
C VAL A 111 3.33 1.66 12.11
N CYS A 112 2.64 0.52 12.28
CA CYS A 112 3.24 -0.68 12.87
C CYS A 112 4.38 -1.24 12.02
N ILE A 113 4.21 -1.29 10.69
CA ILE A 113 5.25 -1.68 9.73
C ILE A 113 6.49 -0.79 9.88
N SER A 114 6.31 0.54 9.91
CA SER A 114 7.42 1.47 10.08
C SER A 114 8.12 1.30 11.43
N LYS A 115 7.37 1.06 12.52
CA LYS A 115 7.96 0.79 13.84
C LYS A 115 8.84 -0.46 13.84
N LEU A 116 8.38 -1.54 13.21
CA LEU A 116 9.13 -2.80 13.13
C LEU A 116 10.39 -2.66 12.27
N ASN A 117 10.29 -2.00 11.11
CA ASN A 117 11.44 -1.70 10.25
C ASN A 117 12.50 -0.86 10.97
N ASN A 118 12.08 0.09 11.81
CA ASN A 118 12.99 0.93 12.60
C ASN A 118 13.59 0.21 13.82
N ALA A 119 12.90 -0.80 14.37
CA ALA A 119 13.41 -1.61 15.48
C ALA A 119 14.61 -2.47 15.07
N ASP A 120 14.58 -3.07 13.87
CA ASP A 120 15.71 -3.83 13.32
C ASP A 120 16.91 -2.92 12.98
N SER A 121 16.66 -1.67 12.61
CA SER A 121 17.72 -0.68 12.30
C SER A 121 18.43 -0.13 13.56
N ASN A 122 17.79 -0.24 14.74
CA ASN A 122 18.33 0.25 16.01
C ASN A 122 19.02 -0.83 16.88
N GLN A 123 19.10 -2.10 16.42
CA GLN A 123 19.87 -3.17 17.08
C GLN A 123 21.36 -3.21 16.67
N THR A 124 22.01 -2.05 16.51
CA THR A 124 23.49 -1.94 16.45
C THR A 124 24.07 -1.00 17.51
N VAL A 125 23.44 -0.94 18.68
CA VAL A 125 24.00 -0.18 19.80
C VAL A 125 23.91 -0.94 21.12
N HIS A 126 24.73 -1.98 21.28
CA HIS A 126 25.20 -2.45 22.59
C HIS A 126 26.60 -3.06 22.37
N ALA A 127 27.65 -2.80 23.14
CA ALA A 127 27.75 -2.15 24.42
C ALA A 127 29.11 -1.44 24.51
N SER A 128 29.13 -0.20 25.00
CA SER A 128 30.33 0.45 25.51
C SER A 128 30.74 -0.24 26.81
N HIS A 129 31.37 -1.41 26.70
CA HIS A 129 32.14 -1.95 27.81
C HIS A 129 33.38 -1.07 27.93
N ALA A 130 33.64 -0.54 29.13
CA ALA A 130 34.95 0.00 29.46
C ALA A 130 35.97 -1.13 29.26
N ILE A 131 36.83 -1.01 28.25
CA ILE A 131 37.88 -1.97 27.95
C ILE A 131 39.15 -1.52 28.68
N LEU A 132 39.52 -2.30 29.69
CA LEU A 132 40.89 -2.37 30.19
C LEU A 132 41.78 -2.94 29.05
N PRO A 133 43.01 -2.44 28.86
CA PRO A 133 43.75 -2.69 27.64
C PRO A 133 44.37 -4.09 27.64
N GLY A 134 43.91 -4.94 26.73
CA GLY A 134 44.65 -6.14 26.33
C GLY A 134 43.77 -7.31 25.92
N GLU A 135 43.23 -7.28 24.70
CA GLU A 135 43.03 -8.49 23.88
C GLU A 135 42.62 -8.08 22.46
N LYS A 136 43.35 -8.62 21.47
CA LYS A 136 43.17 -8.32 20.05
C LYS A 136 42.06 -9.21 19.49
N TYR A 137 40.93 -8.64 19.12
CA TYR A 137 39.97 -9.29 18.23
C TYR A 137 40.09 -8.65 16.86
N ASP A 138 40.52 -9.44 15.87
CA ASP A 138 40.42 -9.09 14.45
C ASP A 138 38.93 -9.02 14.09
N THR A 139 38.34 -7.83 14.22
CA THR A 139 37.05 -7.53 13.60
C THR A 139 37.26 -7.48 12.09
N VAL A 140 36.88 -8.55 11.41
CA VAL A 140 36.65 -8.53 9.95
C VAL A 140 35.59 -7.47 9.68
N LYS A 141 36.02 -6.29 9.23
CA LYS A 141 35.11 -5.25 8.73
C LYS A 141 34.46 -5.79 7.47
N LEU A 142 33.16 -6.08 7.56
CA LEU A 142 32.36 -6.34 6.36
C LEU A 142 32.50 -5.14 5.41
N PRO A 143 32.72 -5.37 4.10
CA PRO A 143 32.82 -4.29 3.13
C PRO A 143 31.57 -3.42 3.21
N LYS A 144 31.77 -2.11 3.20
CA LYS A 144 30.67 -1.14 3.11
C LYS A 144 29.85 -1.51 1.87
N ILE A 145 28.54 -1.72 2.03
CA ILE A 145 27.64 -1.93 0.89
C ILE A 145 27.63 -0.62 0.11
N GLU A 146 28.26 -0.64 -1.06
CA GLU A 146 28.34 0.52 -1.94
C GLU A 146 27.36 0.32 -3.10
N LEU A 147 26.48 1.30 -3.27
CA LEU A 147 25.65 1.38 -4.46
C LEU A 147 26.54 1.33 -5.70
N ARG A 148 26.26 0.38 -6.59
CA ARG A 148 27.01 0.20 -7.85
C ARG A 148 26.73 1.35 -8.80
N GLU A 149 27.63 1.55 -9.76
CA GLU A 149 27.43 2.55 -10.81
C GLU A 149 26.40 2.03 -11.85
N PHE A 150 25.49 2.89 -12.29
CA PHE A 150 24.57 2.61 -13.39
C PHE A 150 25.19 2.94 -14.74
N SER A 151 25.33 1.93 -15.59
CA SER A 151 25.94 2.03 -16.91
C SER A 151 25.06 2.71 -17.97
N GLY A 152 23.77 2.91 -17.70
CA GLY A 152 22.80 3.34 -18.72
C GLY A 152 22.07 2.18 -19.41
N ASP A 153 22.36 0.93 -19.03
CA ASP A 153 21.65 -0.24 -19.55
C ASP A 153 20.25 -0.36 -18.92
N VAL A 154 19.23 -0.15 -19.74
CA VAL A 154 17.81 -0.20 -19.36
C VAL A 154 17.42 -1.54 -18.72
N THR A 155 18.07 -2.64 -19.08
CA THR A 155 17.76 -3.97 -18.50
C THR A 155 18.17 -4.07 -17.02
N THR A 156 19.13 -3.25 -16.59
CA THR A 156 19.63 -3.19 -15.21
C THR A 156 18.98 -2.07 -14.40
N TRP A 157 18.20 -1.20 -15.04
CA TRP A 157 17.62 -0.01 -14.43
C TRP A 157 16.76 -0.32 -13.21
N ILE A 158 15.84 -1.27 -13.32
CA ILE A 158 14.91 -1.60 -12.22
C ILE A 158 15.67 -2.08 -10.99
N ALA A 159 16.61 -3.02 -11.16
CA ALA A 159 17.40 -3.55 -10.06
C ALA A 159 18.29 -2.47 -9.41
N TRP A 160 18.89 -1.60 -10.22
CA TRP A 160 19.71 -0.51 -9.72
C TRP A 160 18.88 0.56 -8.99
N PHE A 161 17.70 0.88 -9.51
CA PHE A 161 16.80 1.87 -8.92
C PHE A 161 16.20 1.38 -7.60
N ASP A 162 15.89 0.08 -7.48
CA ASP A 162 15.47 -0.53 -6.22
C ASP A 162 16.59 -0.45 -5.16
N GLU A 163 17.84 -0.71 -5.57
CA GLU A 163 19.02 -0.59 -4.71
C GLU A 163 19.25 0.87 -4.27
N PHE A 164 19.18 1.83 -5.20
CA PHE A 164 19.25 3.26 -4.90
C PHE A 164 18.11 3.71 -3.96
N THR A 165 16.90 3.21 -4.19
CA THR A 165 15.73 3.56 -3.40
C THR A 165 15.89 3.10 -1.95
N SER A 166 16.35 1.87 -1.76
CA SER A 166 16.61 1.28 -0.44
C SER A 166 17.74 1.98 0.30
N LEU A 167 18.86 2.28 -0.37
CA LEU A 167 20.06 2.82 0.27
C LEU A 167 20.06 4.34 0.45
N VAL A 168 19.43 5.07 -0.47
CA VAL A 168 19.56 6.54 -0.59
C VAL A 168 18.21 7.24 -0.51
N HIS A 169 17.21 6.86 -1.31
CA HIS A 169 15.93 7.58 -1.37
C HIS A 169 15.15 7.52 -0.05
N ASN A 170 15.03 6.33 0.54
CA ASN A 170 14.29 6.12 1.79
C ASN A 170 15.10 6.51 3.04
N ASN A 171 16.35 6.95 2.87
CA ASN A 171 17.17 7.38 3.98
C ASN A 171 16.79 8.80 4.43
N GLU A 172 16.02 8.90 5.51
CA GLU A 172 15.54 10.17 6.09
C GLU A 172 16.66 11.04 6.68
N ARG A 173 17.87 10.48 6.89
CA ARG A 173 19.04 11.23 7.37
C ARG A 173 19.74 12.01 6.26
N LEU A 174 19.42 11.73 4.99
CA LEU A 174 19.97 12.45 3.84
C LEU A 174 18.96 13.51 3.40
N ASP A 175 19.43 14.75 3.25
CA ASP A 175 18.61 15.78 2.62
C ASP A 175 18.48 15.51 1.10
N THR A 176 17.49 16.14 0.49
CA THR A 176 17.17 15.99 -0.94
C THR A 176 18.36 16.33 -1.84
N PHE A 177 19.19 17.30 -1.44
CA PHE A 177 20.40 17.68 -2.17
C PHE A 177 21.45 16.55 -2.16
N THR A 178 21.67 15.94 -1.01
CA THR A 178 22.61 14.84 -0.81
C THR A 178 22.14 13.59 -1.56
N LYS A 179 20.83 13.31 -1.56
CA LYS A 179 20.23 12.24 -2.37
C LYS A 179 20.47 12.46 -3.86
N LEU A 180 20.22 13.67 -4.37
CA LEU A 180 20.46 14.02 -5.76
C LEU A 180 21.95 13.91 -6.15
N HIS A 181 22.84 14.40 -5.28
CA HIS A 181 24.27 14.28 -5.47
C HIS A 181 24.72 12.82 -5.54
N HIS A 182 24.19 11.96 -4.66
CA HIS A 182 24.46 10.52 -4.70
C HIS A 182 23.97 9.86 -5.98
N LEU A 183 22.74 10.15 -6.40
CA LEU A 183 22.16 9.67 -7.65
C LEU A 183 23.11 9.97 -8.82
N VAL A 184 23.43 11.27 -9.02
CA VAL A 184 24.30 11.71 -10.11
C VAL A 184 25.70 11.11 -9.98
N SER A 185 26.27 11.00 -8.78
CA SER A 185 27.60 10.43 -8.58
C SER A 185 27.72 8.97 -9.03
N LYS A 186 26.62 8.23 -9.00
CA LYS A 186 26.53 6.80 -9.34
C LYS A 186 26.00 6.53 -10.74
N LEU A 187 25.87 7.54 -11.57
CA LEU A 187 25.62 7.39 -13.00
C LEU A 187 26.94 7.39 -13.77
N SER A 188 27.07 6.49 -14.74
CA SER A 188 28.19 6.51 -15.70
C SER A 188 28.16 7.77 -16.57
N PRO A 189 29.29 8.15 -17.20
CA PRO A 189 29.33 9.27 -18.13
C PRO A 189 28.28 9.17 -19.26
N ALA A 190 27.99 7.96 -19.73
CA ALA A 190 26.95 7.71 -20.74
C ALA A 190 25.54 7.93 -20.18
N ALA A 191 25.26 7.45 -18.95
CA ALA A 191 23.98 7.65 -18.27
C ALA A 191 23.75 9.09 -17.79
N LYS A 192 24.82 9.88 -17.60
CA LYS A 192 24.77 11.31 -17.26
C LYS A 192 24.41 12.21 -18.44
N ALA A 193 24.72 11.79 -19.66
CA ALA A 193 24.56 12.62 -20.86
C ALA A 193 23.13 13.18 -21.06
N PRO A 194 22.04 12.42 -20.81
CA PRO A 194 20.67 12.92 -20.95
C PRO A 194 20.28 13.99 -19.92
N ILE A 195 20.91 13.97 -18.73
CA ILE A 195 20.57 14.88 -17.62
C ILE A 195 21.60 16.02 -17.43
N ALA A 196 22.62 16.10 -18.29
CA ALA A 196 23.71 17.06 -18.18
C ALA A 196 23.26 18.54 -18.25
N GLY A 197 22.09 18.81 -18.81
CA GLY A 197 21.48 20.15 -18.85
C GLY A 197 20.66 20.52 -17.61
N ILE A 198 20.42 19.58 -16.68
CA ILE A 198 19.57 19.79 -15.50
C ILE A 198 20.44 20.26 -14.33
N LYS A 199 20.08 21.41 -13.75
CA LYS A 199 20.78 21.97 -12.59
C LYS A 199 20.53 21.09 -11.36
N ILE A 200 21.62 20.67 -10.68
CA ILE A 200 21.56 19.90 -9.43
C ILE A 200 21.17 20.85 -8.29
N ILE A 201 19.86 21.03 -8.08
CA ILE A 201 19.29 21.79 -6.97
C ILE A 201 18.17 20.97 -6.32
N ALA A 202 17.95 21.14 -5.01
CA ALA A 202 16.99 20.33 -4.24
C ALA A 202 15.57 20.31 -4.84
N GLY A 203 15.16 21.38 -5.52
CA GLY A 203 13.86 21.46 -6.20
C GLY A 203 13.71 20.57 -7.45
N ASN A 204 14.79 19.96 -7.95
CA ASN A 204 14.77 19.13 -9.16
C ASN A 204 14.77 17.63 -8.87
N TYR A 205 14.82 17.20 -7.60
CA TYR A 205 14.85 15.78 -7.25
C TYR A 205 13.55 15.05 -7.62
N GLU A 206 12.40 15.75 -7.58
CA GLU A 206 11.10 15.20 -7.98
C GLU A 206 10.84 15.29 -9.50
N VAL A 207 11.77 15.88 -10.27
CA VAL A 207 11.65 16.13 -11.72
C VAL A 207 12.62 15.26 -12.53
N ILE A 208 13.65 14.71 -11.89
CA ILE A 208 14.61 13.73 -12.46
C ILE A 208 14.16 12.33 -12.07
#